data_AF-R0M116-F1
#
_entry.id   AF-R0M116-F1
#
_cell.length_a   1.000
_cell.length_b   1.000
_cell.length_c   1.000
_cell.angle_alpha   90.00
_cell.angle_beta   90.00
_cell.angle_gamma   90.00
#
_symmetry.space_group_name_H-M   'P 1'
#
loop_
_entity.id
_entity.type
_entity.pdbx_description
1 polymer ?
#
loop_
_entity_poly.entity_id
_entity_poly.type
_entity_poly.pdbx_seq_one_letter_code
_entity_poly.pdbx_strand_id
1 'polypeptide(L)'
;MGTFTKSFAGMGGYIAGDSHLIEHLRFYSDAALYGEQMSPIAATQILESLRCIRDTKEGKKKIRILFRNTKLMREGLKALGFILVGDDDSPVIPILISNFGKFGEFSRICREEGIGVVIVGYPATPLLFSRIRLCMSSYHTKEDILKALAVFSRCGDLLGLKYNR
;
A
#
# COMPACT_ATOMS: atom_id res chain seq x y z
N MET A 1 -16.62 4.53 4.80
CA MET A 1 -16.54 3.77 3.53
C MET A 1 -15.24 2.97 3.51
N GLY A 2 -15.24 1.76 2.96
CA GLY A 2 -14.05 0.94 2.78
C GLY A 2 -14.13 0.07 1.53
N THR A 3 -13.10 -0.72 1.28
CA THR A 3 -13.00 -1.61 0.10
C THR A 3 -12.59 -3.02 0.49
N PHE A 4 -13.07 -4.01 -0.27
CA PHE A 4 -12.69 -5.41 -0.11
C PHE A 4 -11.52 -5.84 -1.01
N THR A 5 -11.07 -4.99 -1.94
CA THR A 5 -10.06 -5.36 -2.96
C THR A 5 -8.61 -5.34 -2.48
N LYS A 6 -8.36 -4.98 -1.23
CA LYS A 6 -7.01 -4.83 -0.66
C LYS A 6 -6.69 -5.95 0.33
N SER A 7 -6.67 -5.62 1.62
CA SER A 7 -6.32 -6.56 2.69
C SER A 7 -7.25 -7.77 2.77
N PHE A 8 -8.48 -7.65 2.24
CA PHE A 8 -9.47 -8.73 2.22
C PHE A 8 -9.40 -9.58 0.95
N ALA A 9 -8.54 -9.24 -0.04
CA ALA A 9 -8.34 -9.99 -1.28
C ALA A 9 -9.64 -10.40 -2.02
N GLY A 10 -10.70 -9.60 -1.89
CA GLY A 10 -12.00 -9.85 -2.51
C GLY A 10 -12.35 -8.76 -3.52
N MET A 11 -13.65 -8.48 -3.68
CA MET A 11 -14.16 -7.48 -4.61
C MET A 11 -15.26 -6.62 -3.99
N GLY A 12 -15.43 -5.41 -4.51
CA GLY A 12 -16.45 -4.46 -4.05
C GLY A 12 -15.99 -3.52 -2.93
N GLY A 13 -16.97 -2.80 -2.40
CA GLY A 13 -16.80 -1.81 -1.33
C GLY A 13 -17.96 -1.85 -0.34
N TYR A 14 -17.80 -1.11 0.75
CA TYR A 14 -18.83 -1.03 1.78
C TYR A 14 -18.91 0.37 2.39
N ILE A 15 -20.09 0.70 2.88
CA ILE A 15 -20.34 1.85 3.75
C ILE A 15 -20.87 1.27 5.07
N ALA A 16 -20.33 1.76 6.18
CA ALA A 16 -20.77 1.43 7.52
C ALA A 16 -21.14 2.74 8.21
N GLY A 17 -22.24 2.73 8.95
CA GLY A 17 -22.84 3.88 9.61
C GLY A 17 -24.04 3.44 10.44
N ASP A 18 -24.78 4.41 10.97
CA ASP A 18 -26.03 4.13 11.68
C ASP A 18 -27.11 3.54 10.75
N SER A 19 -28.13 2.93 11.35
CA SER A 19 -29.18 2.24 10.59
C SER A 19 -29.96 3.18 9.68
N HIS A 20 -30.20 4.43 10.10
CA HIS A 20 -30.95 5.40 9.31
C HIS A 20 -30.18 5.81 8.05
N LEU A 21 -28.88 6.07 8.18
CA LEU A 21 -28.00 6.34 7.04
C LEU A 21 -27.96 5.16 6.06
N ILE A 22 -27.78 3.93 6.56
CA ILE A 22 -27.69 2.76 5.69
C ILE A 22 -29.03 2.47 5.00
N GLU A 23 -30.15 2.64 5.69
CA GLU A 23 -31.48 2.51 5.11
C GLU A 23 -31.72 3.56 4.02
N HIS A 24 -31.40 4.83 4.30
CA HIS A 24 -31.49 5.90 3.31
C HIS A 24 -30.66 5.57 2.06
N LEU A 25 -29.41 5.13 2.22
CA LEU A 25 -28.57 4.75 1.08
C LEU A 25 -29.14 3.56 0.28
N ARG A 26 -29.83 2.61 0.92
CA ARG A 26 -30.44 1.47 0.22
C ARG A 26 -31.63 1.89 -0.64
N PHE A 27 -32.41 2.88 -0.20
CA PHE A 27 -33.61 3.33 -0.91
C PHE A 27 -33.36 4.45 -1.91
N TYR A 28 -32.31 5.26 -1.73
CA TYR A 28 -32.10 6.48 -2.52
C TYR A 28 -30.81 6.48 -3.34
N SER A 29 -29.92 5.49 -3.19
CA SER A 29 -28.71 5.40 -4.02
C SER A 29 -28.97 4.61 -5.29
N ASP A 30 -28.75 5.22 -6.45
CA ASP A 30 -28.81 4.53 -7.75
C ASP A 30 -27.89 3.30 -7.79
N ALA A 31 -26.72 3.40 -7.16
CA ALA A 31 -25.78 2.28 -7.08
C ALA A 31 -26.30 1.11 -6.24
N ALA A 32 -27.19 1.37 -5.27
CA ALA A 32 -27.83 0.32 -4.47
C ALA A 32 -29.07 -0.27 -5.18
N LEU A 33 -29.84 0.56 -5.89
CA LEU A 33 -31.07 0.18 -6.58
C LEU A 33 -30.82 -0.55 -7.90
N TYR A 34 -29.87 -0.06 -8.70
CA TYR A 34 -29.63 -0.54 -10.06
C TYR A 34 -28.29 -1.29 -10.21
N GLY A 35 -27.45 -1.28 -9.19
CA GLY A 35 -26.17 -1.97 -9.20
C GLY A 35 -26.31 -3.48 -9.09
N GLU A 36 -25.44 -4.20 -9.80
CA GLU A 36 -25.33 -5.65 -9.63
C GLU A 36 -24.84 -6.01 -8.23
N GLN A 37 -25.46 -7.04 -7.66
CA GLN A 37 -25.11 -7.52 -6.33
C GLN A 37 -23.83 -8.36 -6.37
N MET A 38 -23.10 -8.34 -5.26
CA MET A 38 -21.89 -9.16 -5.10
C MET A 38 -22.22 -10.64 -5.18
N SER A 39 -21.40 -11.41 -5.90
CA SER A 39 -21.49 -12.87 -5.91
C SER A 39 -21.45 -13.45 -4.48
N PRO A 40 -22.34 -14.40 -4.13
CA PRO A 40 -22.32 -15.06 -2.83
C PRO A 40 -20.98 -15.70 -2.48
N ILE A 41 -20.24 -16.18 -3.49
CA ILE A 41 -18.90 -16.78 -3.32
C ILE A 41 -17.90 -15.71 -2.85
N ALA A 42 -17.92 -14.54 -3.50
CA ALA A 42 -17.07 -13.42 -3.12
C ALA A 42 -17.42 -12.92 -1.70
N ALA A 43 -18.71 -12.81 -1.38
CA ALA A 43 -19.17 -12.43 -0.05
C ALA A 43 -18.68 -13.41 1.03
N THR A 44 -18.75 -14.71 0.77
CA THR A 44 -18.26 -15.76 1.69
C THR A 44 -16.75 -15.65 1.93
N GLN A 45 -15.96 -15.46 0.86
CA GLN A 45 -14.51 -15.27 0.97
C GLN A 45 -14.14 -14.03 1.78
N ILE A 46 -14.87 -12.92 1.61
CA ILE A 46 -14.67 -11.68 2.37
C ILE A 46 -15.01 -11.90 3.86
N LEU A 47 -16.11 -12.59 4.16
CA LEU A 47 -16.50 -12.92 5.54
C LEU A 47 -15.42 -13.76 6.24
N GLU A 48 -14.89 -14.78 5.58
CA GLU A 48 -13.81 -15.60 6.13
C GLU A 48 -12.51 -14.81 6.29
N SER A 49 -12.20 -13.89 5.36
CA SER A 49 -11.04 -13.00 5.48
C SER A 49 -11.16 -12.07 6.70
N LEU A 50 -12.33 -11.48 6.92
CA LEU A 50 -12.63 -10.66 8.10
C LEU A 50 -12.49 -11.45 9.40
N ARG A 51 -13.07 -12.66 9.44
CA ARG A 51 -12.95 -13.58 10.58
C ARG A 51 -11.50 -13.96 10.85
N CYS A 52 -10.74 -14.29 9.81
CA CYS A 52 -9.32 -14.61 9.93
C CYS A 52 -8.53 -13.45 10.53
N ILE A 53 -8.73 -12.24 10.02
CA ILE A 53 -8.03 -11.03 10.48
C ILE A 53 -8.37 -10.73 11.94
N ARG A 54 -9.65 -10.80 12.33
CA ARG A 54 -10.14 -10.40 13.67
C ARG A 54 -9.91 -11.47 14.74
N ASP A 55 -10.27 -12.71 14.44
CA ASP A 55 -10.53 -13.73 15.46
C ASP A 55 -9.39 -14.75 15.61
N THR A 56 -8.49 -14.85 14.63
CA THR A 56 -7.42 -15.86 14.67
C THR A 56 -6.09 -15.32 15.22
N LYS A 57 -5.30 -16.21 15.82
CA LYS A 57 -3.92 -15.88 16.26
C LYS A 57 -3.03 -15.53 15.07
N GLU A 58 -3.21 -16.20 13.94
CA GLU A 58 -2.44 -15.94 12.72
C GLU A 58 -2.74 -14.57 12.11
N GLY A 59 -4.01 -14.14 12.08
CA GLY A 59 -4.39 -12.79 11.63
C GLY A 59 -3.71 -11.69 12.47
N LYS A 60 -3.81 -11.82 13.80
CA LYS A 60 -3.13 -10.90 14.74
C LYS A 60 -1.61 -10.92 14.59
N LYS A 61 -1.01 -12.09 14.33
CA LYS A 61 0.42 -12.25 14.08
C LYS A 61 0.84 -11.55 12.77
N LYS A 62 0.09 -11.72 11.69
CA LYS A 62 0.34 -11.06 10.40
C LYS A 62 0.29 -9.53 10.50
N ILE A 63 -0.67 -8.98 11.24
CA ILE A 63 -0.73 -7.53 11.51
C ILE A 63 0.53 -7.03 12.23
N ARG A 64 0.98 -7.74 13.29
CA ARG A 64 2.20 -7.36 14.01
C ARG A 64 3.45 -7.42 13.13
N ILE A 65 3.56 -8.45 12.28
CA ILE A 65 4.69 -8.57 11.33
C ILE A 65 4.64 -7.44 10.31
N LEU A 66 3.47 -7.15 9.73
CA LEU A 66 3.30 -6.03 8.79
C LEU A 66 3.76 -4.70 9.40
N PHE A 67 3.36 -4.42 10.64
CA PHE A 67 3.77 -3.22 11.35
C PHE A 67 5.30 -3.17 11.55
N ARG A 68 5.90 -4.26 12.04
CA ARG A 68 7.36 -4.37 12.21
C ARG A 68 8.11 -4.16 10.90
N ASN A 69 7.67 -4.80 9.82
CA ASN A 69 8.27 -4.69 8.49
C ASN A 69 8.18 -3.27 7.95
N THR A 70 7.03 -2.62 8.14
CA THR A 70 6.79 -1.22 7.75
C THR A 70 7.77 -0.30 8.46
N LYS A 71 7.90 -0.43 9.77
CA LYS A 71 8.82 0.39 10.58
C LYS A 71 10.27 0.19 10.14
N LEU A 72 10.72 -1.06 10.00
CA LEU A 72 12.07 -1.39 9.55
C LEU A 72 12.39 -0.76 8.19
N MET A 73 11.46 -0.85 7.23
CA MET A 73 11.65 -0.29 5.90
C MET A 73 11.71 1.24 5.92
N ARG A 74 10.80 1.88 6.67
CA ARG A 74 10.76 3.34 6.79
C ARG A 74 12.00 3.90 7.47
N GLU A 75 12.43 3.30 8.58
CA GLU A 75 13.64 3.71 9.29
C GLU A 75 14.89 3.56 8.40
N GLY A 76 15.00 2.43 7.68
CA GLY A 76 16.09 2.21 6.73
C GLY A 76 16.12 3.27 5.61
N LEU A 77 14.97 3.56 5.01
CA LEU A 77 14.87 4.58 3.95
C LEU A 77 15.21 6.00 4.46
N LYS A 78 14.72 6.37 5.65
CA LYS A 78 15.06 7.65 6.30
C LYS A 78 16.56 7.74 6.57
N ALA A 79 17.16 6.68 7.12
CA ALA A 79 18.60 6.62 7.39
C ALA A 79 19.46 6.71 6.11
N LEU A 80 18.94 6.24 4.98
CA LEU A 80 19.58 6.40 3.67
C LEU A 80 19.48 7.82 3.10
N GLY A 81 18.67 8.70 3.70
CA GLY A 81 18.51 10.10 3.28
C GLY A 81 17.35 10.33 2.29
N PHE A 82 16.45 9.36 2.11
CA PHE A 82 15.25 9.56 1.30
C PHE A 82 14.20 10.40 2.03
N ILE A 83 13.47 11.22 1.28
CA ILE A 83 12.30 11.96 1.80
C ILE A 83 11.07 11.07 1.66
N LEU A 84 10.46 10.73 2.81
CA LEU A 84 9.21 9.97 2.88
C LEU A 84 8.06 10.92 3.21
N VAL A 85 6.88 10.68 2.63
CA VAL A 85 5.67 11.45 2.91
C VAL A 85 4.58 10.58 3.52
N GLY A 86 3.72 11.17 4.35
CA GLY A 86 2.62 10.46 5.01
C GLY A 86 3.02 9.81 6.34
N ASP A 87 2.07 9.05 6.89
CA ASP A 87 2.14 8.51 8.25
C ASP A 87 3.25 7.46 8.42
N ASP A 88 3.89 7.46 9.60
CA ASP A 88 4.98 6.54 9.95
C ASP A 88 4.51 5.10 10.20
N ASP A 89 3.26 4.91 10.60
CA ASP A 89 2.65 3.62 10.87
C ASP A 89 1.90 3.04 9.65
N SER A 90 1.83 3.79 8.54
CA SER A 90 1.19 3.34 7.31
C SER A 90 2.05 2.31 6.55
N PRO A 91 1.51 1.14 6.17
CA PRO A 91 2.21 0.14 5.37
C PRO A 91 2.42 0.56 3.91
N VAL A 92 1.86 1.70 3.52
CA VAL A 92 2.13 2.35 2.23
C VAL A 92 3.21 3.40 2.45
N ILE A 93 4.39 3.19 1.88
CA ILE A 93 5.56 4.05 2.06
C ILE A 93 5.85 4.77 0.74
N PRO A 94 5.50 6.06 0.61
CA PRO A 94 5.79 6.85 -0.56
C PRO A 94 7.14 7.58 -0.43
N ILE A 95 8.06 7.28 -1.35
CA ILE A 95 9.36 7.93 -1.49
C ILE A 95 9.21 9.07 -2.49
N LEU A 96 9.43 10.31 -2.05
CA LEU A 96 9.31 11.49 -2.90
C LEU A 96 10.44 11.55 -3.93
N ILE A 97 10.09 11.70 -5.21
CA ILE A 97 11.04 11.92 -6.29
C ILE A 97 10.50 13.07 -7.15
N SER A 98 11.10 14.24 -7.01
CA SER A 98 10.66 15.47 -7.69
C SER A 98 10.99 15.49 -9.18
N ASN A 99 12.04 14.79 -9.61
CA ASN A 99 12.46 14.76 -11.02
C ASN A 99 11.89 13.53 -11.73
N PHE A 100 10.94 13.77 -12.65
CA PHE A 100 10.27 12.74 -13.42
C PHE A 100 11.22 11.86 -14.25
N GLY A 101 12.31 12.43 -14.78
CA GLY A 101 13.29 11.69 -15.59
C GLY A 101 13.99 10.56 -14.83
N LYS A 102 14.00 10.61 -13.50
CA LYS A 102 14.66 9.59 -12.66
C LYS A 102 13.77 8.36 -12.40
N PHE A 103 12.47 8.42 -12.68
CA PHE A 103 11.55 7.32 -12.37
C PHE A 103 11.83 6.06 -13.16
N GLY A 104 11.93 6.19 -14.49
CA GLY A 104 12.12 5.04 -15.37
C GLY A 104 13.38 4.26 -15.01
N GLU A 105 14.47 4.99 -14.75
CA GLU A 105 15.75 4.39 -14.38
C GLU A 105 15.72 3.74 -13.00
N PHE A 106 15.12 4.40 -11.99
CA PHE A 106 14.96 3.79 -10.67
C PHE A 106 14.18 2.47 -10.76
N SER A 107 13.05 2.47 -11.49
CA SER A 107 12.24 1.25 -11.65
C SER A 107 12.96 0.19 -12.45
N ARG A 108 13.79 0.56 -13.44
CA ARG A 108 14.58 -0.38 -14.23
C ARG A 108 15.62 -1.09 -13.36
N ILE A 109 16.42 -0.34 -12.61
CA ILE A 109 17.43 -0.90 -11.70
C ILE A 109 16.76 -1.83 -10.67
N CYS A 110 15.65 -1.40 -10.07
CA CYS A 110 14.93 -2.24 -9.11
C CYS A 110 14.45 -3.55 -9.75
N ARG A 111 13.88 -3.49 -10.97
CA ARG A 111 13.40 -4.66 -11.68
C ARG A 111 14.51 -5.63 -12.06
N GLU A 112 15.67 -5.13 -12.47
CA GLU A 112 16.87 -5.94 -12.76
C GLU A 112 17.36 -6.70 -11.51
N GLU A 113 17.17 -6.11 -10.33
CA GLU A 113 17.48 -6.73 -9.03
C GLU A 113 16.31 -7.60 -8.47
N GLY A 114 15.23 -7.74 -9.25
CA GLY A 114 14.05 -8.55 -8.92
C GLY A 114 13.05 -7.88 -7.96
N ILE A 115 13.04 -6.54 -7.89
CA ILE A 115 12.17 -5.75 -7.01
C ILE A 115 11.15 -4.97 -7.85
N GLY A 116 9.86 -5.29 -7.65
CA GLY A 116 8.76 -4.54 -8.24
C GLY A 116 8.44 -3.28 -7.43
N VAL A 117 8.50 -2.12 -8.07
CA VAL A 117 8.11 -0.84 -7.48
C VAL A 117 7.01 -0.17 -8.29
N VAL A 118 6.13 0.60 -7.62
CA VAL A 118 5.07 1.34 -8.28
C VAL A 118 5.47 2.81 -8.35
N ILE A 119 5.61 3.34 -9.56
CA ILE A 119 5.74 4.78 -9.78
C ILE A 119 4.34 5.39 -9.79
N VAL A 120 4.17 6.47 -9.04
CA VAL A 120 2.94 7.26 -8.99
C VAL A 120 3.29 8.69 -9.38
N GLY A 121 2.90 9.08 -10.59
CA GLY A 121 3.08 10.43 -11.13
C GLY A 121 1.75 11.09 -11.46
N TYR A 122 1.80 12.21 -12.17
CA TYR A 122 0.61 12.88 -12.71
C TYR A 122 -0.19 11.96 -13.65
N PRO A 123 -1.53 11.95 -13.61
CA PRO A 123 -2.43 12.81 -12.83
C PRO A 123 -2.77 12.31 -11.42
N ALA A 124 -2.27 11.15 -11.00
CA ALA A 124 -2.56 10.59 -9.67
C ALA A 124 -1.95 11.42 -8.52
N THR A 125 -0.94 12.24 -8.83
CA THR A 125 -0.31 13.22 -7.93
C THR A 125 0.05 14.48 -8.70
N PRO A 126 0.14 15.67 -8.04
CA PRO A 126 0.74 16.84 -8.66
C PRO A 126 2.17 16.54 -9.12
N LEU A 127 2.62 17.17 -10.21
CA LEU A 127 3.92 16.89 -10.84
C LEU A 127 5.10 16.87 -9.83
N LEU A 128 5.16 17.88 -8.95
CA LEU A 128 6.22 18.04 -7.95
C LEU A 128 6.15 17.04 -6.79
N PHE A 129 5.04 16.32 -6.64
CA PHE A 129 4.79 15.34 -5.58
C PHE A 129 4.75 13.89 -6.09
N SER A 130 5.30 13.68 -7.29
CA SER A 130 5.48 12.34 -7.85
C SER A 130 6.37 11.50 -6.91
N ARG A 131 6.10 10.20 -6.86
CA ARG A 131 6.67 9.32 -5.84
C ARG A 131 6.73 7.87 -6.26
N ILE A 132 7.62 7.13 -5.63
CA ILE A 132 7.60 5.68 -5.66
C ILE A 132 6.81 5.20 -4.47
N ARG A 133 5.74 4.42 -4.71
CA ARG A 133 4.87 3.90 -3.68
C ARG A 133 5.21 2.44 -3.41
N LEU A 134 5.78 2.19 -2.24
CA LEU A 134 6.00 0.83 -1.73
C LEU A 134 4.79 0.39 -0.92
N CYS A 135 4.37 -0.86 -1.09
CA CYS A 135 3.30 -1.48 -0.33
C CYS A 135 3.88 -2.64 0.46
N MET A 136 3.93 -2.50 1.78
CA MET A 136 4.48 -3.53 2.66
C MET A 136 3.50 -4.68 2.84
N SER A 137 4.05 -5.89 3.00
CA SER A 137 3.31 -7.11 3.28
C SER A 137 3.86 -7.80 4.52
N SER A 138 3.01 -8.54 5.23
CA SER A 138 3.43 -9.43 6.30
C SER A 138 4.27 -10.60 5.81
N TYR A 139 4.27 -10.88 4.50
CA TYR A 139 5.03 -11.95 3.88
C TYR A 139 6.46 -11.54 3.48
N HIS A 140 6.78 -10.25 3.45
CA HIS A 140 8.17 -9.82 3.22
C HIS A 140 9.04 -10.30 4.38
N THR A 141 10.12 -10.99 4.07
CA THR A 141 11.12 -11.40 5.05
C THR A 141 12.03 -10.22 5.42
N LYS A 142 12.81 -10.35 6.49
CA LYS A 142 13.77 -9.32 6.87
C LYS A 142 14.84 -9.18 5.79
N GLU A 143 15.22 -10.29 5.19
CA GLU A 143 16.20 -10.41 4.12
C GLU A 143 15.73 -9.69 2.86
N ASP A 144 14.45 -9.83 2.49
CA ASP A 144 13.85 -9.08 1.37
C ASP A 144 13.94 -7.56 1.60
N ILE A 145 13.64 -7.12 2.82
CA ILE A 145 13.68 -5.70 3.21
C ILE A 145 15.11 -5.16 3.14
N LEU A 146 16.07 -5.90 3.69
CA LEU A 146 17.48 -5.49 3.66
C LEU A 146 18.03 -5.46 2.23
N LYS A 147 17.67 -6.44 1.39
CA LYS A 147 18.00 -6.44 -0.04
C LYS A 147 17.42 -5.22 -0.73
N ALA A 148 16.14 -4.91 -0.50
CA ALA A 148 15.49 -3.74 -1.07
C ALA A 148 16.17 -2.43 -0.65
N LEU A 149 16.51 -2.28 0.63
CA LEU A 149 17.24 -1.11 1.14
C LEU A 149 18.62 -0.97 0.48
N ALA A 150 19.36 -2.06 0.29
CA ALA A 150 20.66 -2.04 -0.38
C ALA A 150 20.54 -1.57 -1.85
N VAL A 151 19.54 -2.09 -2.59
CA VAL A 151 19.26 -1.67 -3.97
C VAL A 151 18.83 -0.21 -4.02
N PHE A 152 17.91 0.20 -3.14
CA PHE A 152 17.47 1.59 -3.08
C PHE A 152 18.60 2.55 -2.68
N SER A 153 19.51 2.13 -1.81
CA SER A 153 20.72 2.89 -1.52
C SER A 153 21.54 3.14 -2.80
N ARG A 154 21.80 2.10 -3.59
CA ARG A 154 22.53 2.18 -4.86
C ARG A 154 21.82 3.11 -5.86
N CYS A 155 20.51 2.93 -6.04
CA CYS A 155 19.70 3.82 -6.88
C CYS A 155 19.78 5.28 -6.40
N GLY A 156 19.73 5.48 -5.08
CA GLY A 156 19.79 6.80 -4.47
C GLY A 156 21.13 7.50 -4.67
N ASP A 157 22.24 6.76 -4.64
CA ASP A 157 23.57 7.29 -4.95
C ASP A 157 23.71 7.61 -6.44
N LEU A 158 23.33 6.68 -7.34
CA LEU A 158 23.44 6.85 -8.79
C LEU A 158 22.58 8.00 -9.33
N LEU A 159 21.36 8.12 -8.82
CA LEU A 159 20.38 9.09 -9.31
C LEU A 159 20.36 10.37 -8.47
N GLY A 160 21.15 10.48 -7.42
CA GLY A 160 21.15 11.63 -6.51
C GLY A 160 19.76 11.89 -5.91
N LEU A 161 19.23 10.89 -5.19
CA LEU A 161 17.90 10.93 -4.56
C LEU A 161 17.96 10.94 -3.01
N LYS A 162 19.16 10.99 -2.45
CA LYS A 162 19.41 11.07 -1.01
C LYS A 162 19.55 12.53 -0.61
N TYR A 163 18.41 13.19 -0.37
CA TYR A 163 18.35 14.64 -0.16
C TYR A 163 18.76 15.09 1.25
N ASN A 164 18.67 14.20 2.24
CA ASN A 164 18.97 14.50 3.65
C ASN A 164 20.34 13.99 4.11
N ARG A 165 21.33 13.92 3.20
CA ARG A 165 22.71 13.54 3.53
C ARG A 165 23.59 14.76 3.71
#